data_AF-A0AAY4D8V5-F1
#
_entry.id   AF-A0AAY4D8V5-F1
#
_cell.length_a   1.000
_cell.length_b   1.000
_cell.length_c   1.000
_cell.angle_alpha   90.00
_cell.angle_beta   90.00
_cell.angle_gamma   90.00
#
_symmetry.space_group_name_H-M   'P 1'
#
loop_
_entity.id
_entity.type
_entity.pdbx_description
1 polymer ?
#
loop_
_entity_poly.entity_id
_entity_poly.type
_entity_poly.pdbx_seq_one_letter_code
_entity_poly.pdbx_strand_id
1 'polypeptide(L)'
;MFSEFKDDEMKRKLLHSCCKYRVRNLQKAETERTLVRRKVKELESLGQKLGTLLSRKEQLWAVVNRAAFYHDFLDAVVKKSSKFEDIGGLLGRFDTLTSTRDQLLERAGVVDSETEEERQRLRRYVSERSSALLQQNTSLSQLQTRLDRARSLALKWETTWTRVQSTAAGETLLLGQIQAATLNLYHAAGGVLGGAEGVGLDDTVRQLEKIHLFIKDRTDIVKELQSDAAKSAKN
;
A
#
# COMPACT_ATOMS: atom_id res chain seq x y z
N MET A 1 -125.85 -34.63 -55.00
CA MET A 1 -124.91 -35.60 -54.37
C MET A 1 -123.73 -36.00 -55.26
N PHE A 2 -123.88 -36.37 -56.54
CA PHE A 2 -122.74 -36.78 -57.38
C PHE A 2 -121.90 -35.65 -58.02
N SER A 3 -122.41 -34.40 -58.10
CA SER A 3 -121.63 -33.25 -58.59
C SER A 3 -120.74 -32.63 -57.51
N GLU A 4 -121.18 -32.61 -56.25
CA GLU A 4 -120.40 -32.09 -55.11
C GLU A 4 -119.15 -32.93 -54.80
N PHE A 5 -119.19 -34.25 -55.03
CA PHE A 5 -118.06 -35.14 -54.75
C PHE A 5 -116.92 -35.03 -55.76
N LYS A 6 -117.23 -34.74 -57.05
CA LYS A 6 -116.22 -34.52 -58.09
C LYS A 6 -115.56 -33.13 -57.97
N ASP A 7 -116.31 -32.13 -57.54
CA ASP A 7 -115.78 -30.79 -57.23
C ASP A 7 -114.85 -30.81 -56.02
N ASP A 8 -115.14 -31.62 -55.00
CA ASP A 8 -114.30 -31.74 -53.81
C ASP A 8 -112.96 -32.47 -54.09
N GLU A 9 -112.97 -33.48 -54.96
CA GLU A 9 -111.74 -34.19 -55.36
C GLU A 9 -110.83 -33.32 -56.25
N MET A 10 -111.42 -32.53 -57.15
CA MET A 10 -110.69 -31.58 -58.00
C MET A 10 -110.12 -30.43 -57.17
N LYS A 11 -110.89 -29.89 -56.20
CA LYS A 11 -110.40 -28.92 -55.21
C LYS A 11 -109.24 -29.47 -54.39
N ARG A 12 -109.29 -30.72 -53.91
CA ARG A 12 -108.17 -31.35 -53.18
C ARG A 12 -106.91 -31.52 -54.03
N LYS A 13 -107.03 -31.93 -55.29
CA LYS A 13 -105.87 -32.06 -56.21
C LYS A 13 -105.24 -30.71 -56.52
N LEU A 14 -106.07 -29.67 -56.73
CA LEU A 14 -105.61 -28.29 -56.90
C LEU A 14 -104.96 -27.74 -55.62
N LEU A 15 -105.55 -27.97 -54.44
CA LEU A 15 -104.97 -27.61 -53.15
C LEU A 15 -103.63 -28.30 -52.90
N HIS A 16 -103.51 -29.59 -53.20
CA HIS A 16 -102.27 -30.35 -53.06
C HIS A 16 -101.18 -29.86 -54.01
N SER A 17 -101.53 -29.59 -55.27
CA SER A 17 -100.61 -29.01 -56.25
C SER A 17 -100.14 -27.61 -55.84
N CYS A 18 -101.08 -26.75 -55.41
CA CYS A 18 -100.78 -25.41 -54.87
C CYS A 18 -99.89 -25.49 -53.63
N CYS A 19 -100.18 -26.43 -52.71
CA CYS A 19 -99.38 -26.67 -51.52
C CYS A 19 -97.95 -27.16 -51.85
N LYS A 20 -97.79 -28.07 -52.82
CA LYS A 20 -96.46 -28.49 -53.32
C LYS A 20 -95.69 -27.35 -53.96
N TYR A 21 -96.35 -26.52 -54.76
CA TYR A 21 -95.74 -25.36 -55.39
C TYR A 21 -95.31 -24.33 -54.34
N ARG A 22 -96.17 -24.09 -53.33
CA ARG A 22 -95.89 -23.24 -52.17
C ARG A 22 -94.69 -23.73 -51.36
N VAL A 23 -94.62 -25.02 -51.03
CA VAL A 23 -93.49 -25.61 -50.28
C VAL A 23 -92.19 -25.52 -51.05
N ARG A 24 -92.18 -25.80 -52.37
CA ARG A 24 -90.98 -25.65 -53.21
C ARG A 24 -90.50 -24.19 -53.29
N ASN A 25 -91.43 -23.24 -53.45
CA ASN A 25 -91.09 -21.82 -53.48
C ASN A 25 -90.57 -21.35 -52.12
N LEU A 26 -91.14 -21.83 -51.01
CA LEU A 26 -90.65 -21.56 -49.66
C LEU A 26 -89.24 -22.13 -49.43
N GLN A 27 -88.98 -23.38 -49.83
CA GLN A 27 -87.66 -23.99 -49.73
C GLN A 27 -86.61 -23.27 -50.58
N LYS A 28 -86.95 -22.88 -51.81
CA LYS A 28 -86.06 -22.05 -52.65
C LYS A 28 -85.74 -20.73 -51.96
N ALA A 29 -86.76 -20.01 -51.49
CA ALA A 29 -86.58 -18.76 -50.75
C ALA A 29 -85.74 -18.95 -49.48
N GLU A 30 -85.86 -20.07 -48.77
CA GLU A 30 -85.07 -20.40 -47.59
C GLU A 30 -83.60 -20.70 -47.95
N THR A 31 -83.35 -21.49 -49.00
CA THR A 31 -81.98 -21.75 -49.49
C THR A 31 -81.29 -20.47 -49.95
N GLU A 32 -81.99 -19.60 -50.69
CA GLU A 32 -81.51 -18.27 -51.08
C GLU A 32 -81.20 -17.43 -49.84
N ARG A 33 -82.09 -17.39 -48.84
CA ARG A 33 -81.86 -16.68 -47.57
C ARG A 33 -80.64 -17.20 -46.81
N THR A 34 -80.38 -18.51 -46.81
CA THR A 34 -79.18 -19.07 -46.15
C THR A 34 -77.89 -18.79 -46.93
N LEU A 35 -77.95 -18.77 -48.27
CA LEU A 35 -76.84 -18.43 -49.14
C LEU A 35 -76.45 -16.96 -48.96
N VAL A 36 -77.45 -16.07 -48.97
CA VAL A 36 -77.26 -14.64 -48.68
C VAL A 36 -76.63 -14.45 -47.29
N ARG A 37 -77.14 -15.13 -46.25
CA ARG A 37 -76.55 -15.05 -44.90
C ARG A 37 -75.09 -15.52 -44.85
N ARG A 38 -74.72 -16.59 -45.57
CA ARG A 38 -73.33 -17.04 -45.67
C ARG A 38 -72.45 -16.02 -46.37
N LYS A 39 -72.92 -15.45 -47.48
CA LYS A 39 -72.20 -14.43 -48.24
C LYS A 39 -72.04 -13.13 -47.46
N VAL A 40 -73.04 -12.72 -46.68
CA VAL A 40 -72.95 -11.56 -45.78
C VAL A 40 -71.89 -11.79 -44.69
N LYS A 41 -71.88 -12.96 -44.02
CA LYS A 41 -70.83 -13.28 -43.03
C LYS A 41 -69.43 -13.33 -43.65
N GLU A 42 -69.32 -13.87 -44.87
CA GLU A 42 -68.07 -13.91 -45.62
C GLU A 42 -67.59 -12.48 -45.94
N LEU A 43 -68.49 -11.61 -46.41
CA LEU A 43 -68.21 -10.18 -46.65
C LEU A 43 -67.80 -9.45 -45.37
N GLU A 44 -68.46 -9.70 -44.24
CA GLU A 44 -68.09 -9.13 -42.94
C GLU A 44 -66.69 -9.58 -42.51
N SER A 45 -66.39 -10.88 -42.62
CA SER A 45 -65.08 -11.43 -42.28
C SER A 45 -63.96 -10.91 -43.18
N LEU A 46 -64.24 -10.74 -44.48
CA LEU A 46 -63.31 -10.16 -45.45
C LEU A 46 -63.14 -8.66 -45.19
N GLY A 47 -64.19 -7.95 -44.82
CA GLY A 47 -64.15 -6.54 -44.44
C GLY A 47 -63.30 -6.30 -43.20
N GLN A 48 -63.43 -7.14 -42.17
CA GLN A 48 -62.56 -7.08 -40.98
C GLN A 48 -61.09 -7.35 -41.34
N LYS A 49 -60.81 -8.38 -42.13
CA LYS A 49 -59.43 -8.67 -42.60
C LYS A 49 -58.85 -7.50 -43.40
N LEU A 50 -59.64 -6.92 -44.30
CA LEU A 50 -59.24 -5.75 -45.08
C LEU A 50 -58.90 -4.58 -44.15
N GLY A 51 -59.72 -4.31 -43.13
CA GLY A 51 -59.47 -3.27 -42.13
C GLY A 51 -58.15 -3.49 -41.38
N THR A 52 -57.89 -4.71 -40.91
CA THR A 52 -56.62 -5.02 -40.21
C THR A 52 -55.40 -4.86 -41.12
N LEU A 53 -55.50 -5.28 -42.39
CA LEU A 53 -54.42 -5.13 -43.36
C LEU A 53 -54.14 -3.67 -43.72
N LEU A 54 -55.18 -2.85 -43.84
CA LEU A 54 -55.03 -1.41 -44.09
C LEU A 54 -54.35 -0.70 -42.91
N SER A 55 -54.75 -1.01 -41.68
CA SER A 55 -54.09 -0.46 -40.49
C SER A 55 -52.61 -0.88 -40.40
N ARG A 56 -52.30 -2.15 -40.72
CA ARG A 56 -50.91 -2.62 -40.76
C ARG A 56 -50.11 -1.93 -41.86
N LYS A 57 -50.71 -1.71 -43.03
CA LYS A 57 -50.09 -0.94 -44.13
C LYS A 57 -49.74 0.47 -43.66
N GLU A 58 -50.66 1.18 -43.02
CA GLU A 58 -50.41 2.53 -42.48
C GLU A 58 -49.28 2.56 -41.47
N GLN A 59 -49.25 1.61 -40.53
CA GLN A 59 -48.15 1.49 -39.56
C GLN A 59 -46.79 1.30 -40.25
N LEU A 60 -46.73 0.40 -41.23
CA LEU A 60 -45.50 0.18 -41.99
C LEU A 60 -45.10 1.40 -42.82
N TRP A 61 -46.08 2.09 -43.41
CA TRP A 61 -45.84 3.33 -44.17
C TRP A 61 -45.27 4.44 -43.28
N ALA A 62 -45.77 4.57 -42.05
CA ALA A 62 -45.24 5.52 -41.07
C ALA A 62 -43.77 5.22 -40.70
N VAL A 63 -43.43 3.95 -40.51
CA VAL A 63 -42.05 3.52 -40.24
C VAL A 63 -41.13 3.80 -41.43
N VAL A 64 -41.57 3.45 -42.65
CA VAL A 64 -40.81 3.68 -43.87
C VAL A 64 -40.57 5.17 -44.10
N ASN A 65 -41.58 6.02 -43.93
CA ASN A 65 -41.42 7.47 -44.08
C ASN A 65 -40.43 8.04 -43.07
N ARG A 66 -40.45 7.55 -41.84
CA ARG A 66 -39.48 7.98 -40.81
C ARG A 66 -38.06 7.59 -41.21
N ALA A 67 -37.88 6.39 -41.76
CA ALA A 67 -36.59 5.92 -42.25
C ALA A 67 -36.13 6.66 -43.53
N ALA A 68 -37.07 7.06 -44.39
CA ALA A 68 -36.79 7.77 -45.64
C ALA A 68 -36.02 9.08 -45.41
N PHE A 69 -36.38 9.85 -44.38
CA PHE A 69 -35.64 11.07 -44.02
C PHE A 69 -34.15 10.79 -43.75
N TYR A 70 -33.85 9.74 -42.98
CA TYR A 70 -32.46 9.36 -42.67
C TYR A 70 -31.74 8.81 -43.90
N HIS A 71 -32.43 8.03 -44.73
CA HIS A 71 -31.90 7.53 -45.98
C HIS A 71 -31.51 8.70 -46.92
N ASP A 72 -32.41 9.66 -47.14
CA ASP A 72 -32.16 10.82 -48.00
C ASP A 72 -30.99 11.68 -47.50
N PHE A 73 -30.89 11.83 -46.17
CA PHE A 73 -29.76 12.51 -45.55
C PHE A 73 -28.43 11.76 -45.79
N LEU A 74 -28.39 10.45 -45.54
CA LEU A 74 -27.18 9.64 -45.73
C LEU A 74 -26.78 9.56 -47.21
N ASP A 75 -27.75 9.45 -48.10
CA ASP A 75 -27.53 9.50 -49.55
C ASP A 75 -26.92 10.84 -49.98
N ALA A 76 -27.42 11.96 -49.46
CA ALA A 76 -26.83 13.28 -49.70
C ALA A 76 -25.40 13.40 -49.13
N VAL A 77 -25.10 12.76 -48.00
CA VAL A 77 -23.74 12.71 -47.42
C VAL A 77 -22.80 11.89 -48.29
N VAL A 78 -23.21 10.71 -48.75
CA VAL A 78 -22.42 9.86 -49.66
C VAL A 78 -22.14 10.59 -50.97
N LYS A 79 -23.16 11.21 -51.58
CA LYS A 79 -23.00 11.99 -52.82
C LYS A 79 -22.01 13.16 -52.69
N LYS A 80 -21.90 13.77 -51.51
CA LYS A 80 -20.94 14.87 -51.24
C LYS A 80 -19.54 14.35 -50.86
N SER A 81 -19.48 13.25 -50.12
CA SER A 81 -18.25 12.63 -49.66
C SER A 81 -17.87 11.52 -50.63
N SER A 82 -17.12 11.85 -51.68
CA SER A 82 -16.58 10.92 -52.70
C SER A 82 -15.73 9.75 -52.17
N LYS A 83 -15.67 9.57 -50.84
CA LYS A 83 -14.96 8.53 -50.09
C LYS A 83 -15.77 7.25 -49.87
N PHE A 84 -17.08 7.26 -50.14
CA PHE A 84 -17.97 6.12 -49.92
C PHE A 84 -18.74 5.80 -51.20
N GLU A 85 -18.86 4.51 -51.49
CA GLU A 85 -19.59 4.01 -52.67
C GLU A 85 -21.11 4.03 -52.45
N ASP A 86 -21.55 3.65 -51.26
CA ASP A 86 -22.94 3.62 -50.85
C ASP A 86 -23.12 3.90 -49.34
N ILE A 87 -24.38 3.99 -48.90
CA ILE A 87 -24.73 4.17 -47.48
C ILE A 87 -24.25 2.97 -46.66
N GLY A 88 -24.27 1.77 -47.23
CA GLY A 88 -23.77 0.55 -46.58
C GLY A 88 -22.29 0.64 -46.21
N GLY A 89 -21.44 1.10 -47.13
CA GLY A 89 -20.01 1.32 -46.91
C GLY A 89 -19.73 2.41 -45.86
N LEU A 90 -20.55 3.47 -45.82
CA LEU A 90 -20.47 4.49 -44.77
C LEU A 90 -20.78 3.89 -43.38
N LEU A 91 -21.89 3.15 -43.26
CA LEU A 91 -22.30 2.51 -42.01
C LEU A 91 -21.30 1.44 -41.57
N GLY A 92 -20.83 0.58 -42.48
CA GLY A 92 -19.83 -0.44 -42.15
C GLY A 92 -18.51 0.16 -41.64
N ARG A 93 -18.08 1.30 -42.19
CA ARG A 93 -16.91 2.02 -41.65
C ARG A 93 -17.20 2.63 -40.28
N PHE A 94 -18.39 3.19 -40.07
CA PHE A 94 -18.80 3.72 -38.78
C PHE A 94 -18.86 2.62 -37.70
N ASP A 95 -19.43 1.47 -38.03
CA ASP A 95 -19.49 0.31 -37.12
C ASP A 95 -18.09 -0.19 -36.78
N THR A 96 -17.20 -0.28 -37.77
CA THR A 96 -15.80 -0.67 -37.56
C THR A 96 -15.07 0.34 -36.66
N LEU A 97 -15.26 1.64 -36.89
CA LEU A 97 -14.68 2.70 -36.07
C LEU A 97 -15.21 2.67 -34.64
N THR A 98 -16.51 2.44 -34.47
CA THR A 98 -17.16 2.35 -33.16
C THR A 98 -16.63 1.14 -32.39
N SER A 99 -16.59 -0.04 -33.03
CA SER A 99 -16.02 -1.26 -32.46
C SER A 99 -14.54 -1.08 -32.08
N THR A 100 -13.75 -0.45 -32.97
CA THR A 100 -12.33 -0.18 -32.69
C THR A 100 -12.18 0.79 -31.52
N ARG A 101 -12.99 1.86 -31.47
CA ARG A 101 -12.98 2.82 -30.37
C ARG A 101 -13.29 2.13 -29.04
N ASP A 102 -14.31 1.27 -29.01
CA ASP A 102 -14.73 0.59 -27.80
C ASP A 102 -13.64 -0.38 -27.30
N GLN A 103 -12.99 -1.11 -28.22
CA GLN A 103 -11.82 -1.94 -27.89
C GLN A 103 -10.62 -1.12 -27.38
N LEU A 104 -10.38 0.06 -27.96
CA LEU A 104 -9.30 0.95 -27.50
C LEU A 104 -9.58 1.51 -26.11
N LEU A 105 -10.83 1.87 -25.81
CA LEU A 105 -11.24 2.34 -24.48
C LEU A 105 -11.11 1.24 -23.43
N GLU A 106 -11.50 0.01 -23.74
CA GLU A 106 -11.32 -1.13 -22.85
C GLU A 106 -9.85 -1.38 -22.56
N ARG A 107 -9.01 -1.43 -23.60
CA ARG A 107 -7.55 -1.59 -23.43
C ARG A 107 -6.92 -0.46 -22.63
N ALA A 108 -7.32 0.79 -22.89
CA ALA A 108 -6.84 1.94 -22.14
C ALA A 108 -7.22 1.81 -20.65
N GLY A 109 -8.45 1.38 -20.35
CA GLY A 109 -8.90 1.13 -18.98
C GLY A 109 -8.08 0.05 -18.27
N VAL A 110 -7.74 -1.04 -18.97
CA VAL A 110 -6.87 -2.10 -18.42
C VAL A 110 -5.48 -1.54 -18.12
N VAL A 111 -4.85 -0.86 -19.08
CA VAL A 111 -3.51 -0.27 -18.89
C VAL A 111 -3.48 0.75 -17.76
N ASP A 112 -4.51 1.59 -17.65
CA ASP A 112 -4.64 2.55 -16.55
C ASP A 112 -4.76 1.84 -15.20
N SER A 113 -5.53 0.75 -15.14
CA SER A 113 -5.67 -0.05 -13.91
C SER A 113 -4.34 -0.72 -13.49
N GLU A 114 -3.63 -1.33 -14.43
CA GLU A 114 -2.31 -1.93 -14.18
C GLU A 114 -1.29 -0.87 -13.75
N THR A 115 -1.30 0.29 -14.40
CA THR A 115 -0.42 1.41 -14.06
C THR A 115 -0.72 1.92 -12.66
N GLU A 116 -2.00 2.02 -12.27
CA GLU A 116 -2.38 2.46 -10.93
C GLU A 116 -2.04 1.43 -9.85
N GLU A 117 -2.17 0.13 -10.15
CA GLU A 117 -1.71 -0.94 -9.28
C GLU A 117 -0.19 -0.86 -9.03
N GLU A 118 0.61 -0.72 -10.10
CA GLU A 118 2.07 -0.60 -9.97
C GLU A 118 2.48 0.68 -9.24
N ARG A 119 1.79 1.81 -9.48
CA ARG A 119 1.97 3.04 -8.70
C ARG A 119 1.64 2.83 -7.23
N GLN A 120 0.57 2.08 -6.92
CA GLN A 120 0.21 1.78 -5.54
C GLN A 120 1.25 0.88 -4.86
N ARG A 121 1.76 -0.14 -5.56
CA ARG A 121 2.85 -1.01 -5.08
C ARG A 121 4.10 -0.19 -4.80
N LEU A 122 4.49 0.70 -5.72
CA LEU A 122 5.64 1.58 -5.54
C LEU A 122 5.46 2.52 -4.32
N ARG A 123 4.28 3.15 -4.17
CA ARG A 123 4.01 4.02 -3.01
C ARG A 123 4.12 3.28 -1.68
N ARG A 124 3.58 2.06 -1.60
CA ARG A 124 3.71 1.21 -0.40
C ARG A 124 5.17 0.87 -0.13
N TYR A 125 5.90 0.40 -1.14
CA TYR A 125 7.31 0.08 -1.02
C TYR A 125 8.15 1.26 -0.53
N VAL A 126 7.96 2.45 -1.12
CA VAL A 126 8.69 3.66 -0.70
C VAL A 126 8.35 4.04 0.74
N SER A 127 7.08 3.96 1.13
CA SER A 127 6.65 4.26 2.51
C SER A 127 7.27 3.29 3.53
N GLU A 128 7.24 1.98 3.24
CA GLU A 128 7.84 0.94 4.08
C GLU A 128 9.35 1.12 4.20
N ARG A 129 10.04 1.35 3.07
CA ARG A 129 11.49 1.59 3.06
C ARG A 129 11.87 2.86 3.81
N SER A 130 11.12 3.94 3.63
CA SER A 130 11.36 5.20 4.36
C SER A 130 11.21 5.01 5.86
N SER A 131 10.17 4.28 6.29
CA SER A 131 9.94 3.94 7.70
C SER A 131 11.08 3.08 8.27
N ALA A 132 11.53 2.07 7.54
CA ALA A 132 12.66 1.23 7.92
C ALA A 132 13.97 2.02 8.03
N LEU A 133 14.24 2.93 7.08
CA LEU A 133 15.41 3.82 7.12
C LEU A 133 15.36 4.74 8.35
N LEU A 134 14.20 5.30 8.68
CA LEU A 134 14.02 6.14 9.86
C LEU A 134 14.32 5.37 11.15
N GLN A 135 13.83 4.13 11.25
CA GLN A 135 14.08 3.26 12.40
C GLN A 135 15.56 2.90 12.54
N GLN A 136 16.23 2.56 11.42
CA GLN A 136 17.66 2.27 11.40
C GLN A 136 18.48 3.50 11.79
N ASN A 137 18.14 4.68 11.26
CA ASN A 137 18.82 5.94 11.60
C ASN A 137 18.68 6.25 13.10
N THR A 138 17.48 6.08 13.65
CA THR A 138 17.23 6.24 15.09
C THR A 138 18.10 5.29 15.91
N SER A 139 18.18 4.02 15.51
CA SER A 139 19.01 3.00 16.19
C SER A 139 20.50 3.35 16.09
N LEU A 140 20.96 3.83 14.94
CA LEU A 140 22.32 4.28 14.71
C LEU A 140 22.69 5.47 15.60
N SER A 141 21.80 6.46 15.72
CA SER A 141 21.99 7.62 16.61
C SER A 141 22.09 7.21 18.08
N GLN A 142 21.25 6.26 18.52
CA GLN A 142 21.32 5.70 19.87
C GLN A 142 22.65 4.96 20.12
N LEU A 143 23.11 4.16 19.16
CA LEU A 143 24.39 3.45 19.25
C LEU A 143 25.57 4.42 19.28
N GLN A 144 25.57 5.46 18.45
CA GLN A 144 26.58 6.53 18.48
C GLN A 144 26.61 7.22 19.84
N THR A 145 25.45 7.60 20.39
CA THR A 145 25.36 8.21 21.71
C THR A 145 25.95 7.29 22.81
N ARG A 146 25.70 5.98 22.72
CA ARG A 146 26.27 5.00 23.67
C ARG A 146 27.79 4.88 23.51
N LEU A 147 28.27 4.86 22.27
CA LEU A 147 29.70 4.82 21.95
C LEU A 147 30.41 6.05 22.52
N ASP A 148 29.86 7.24 22.31
CA ASP A 148 30.46 8.50 22.78
C ASP A 148 30.50 8.57 24.31
N ARG A 149 29.45 8.10 24.98
CA ARG A 149 29.45 7.95 26.45
C ARG A 149 30.53 6.99 26.93
N ALA A 150 30.66 5.82 26.30
CA ALA A 150 31.67 4.84 26.66
C ALA A 150 33.09 5.39 26.45
N ARG A 151 33.34 6.07 25.32
CA ARG A 151 34.60 6.77 25.04
C ARG A 151 34.92 7.85 26.05
N SER A 152 33.93 8.67 26.42
CA SER A 152 34.11 9.70 27.45
C SER A 152 34.48 9.09 28.81
N LEU A 153 33.83 7.99 29.20
CA LEU A 153 34.17 7.27 30.43
C LEU A 153 35.57 6.66 30.38
N ALA A 154 35.92 6.01 29.27
CA ALA A 154 37.24 5.43 29.07
C ALA A 154 38.34 6.51 29.20
N LEU A 155 38.15 7.67 28.54
CA LEU A 155 39.09 8.79 28.63
C LEU A 155 39.23 9.35 30.06
N LYS A 156 38.12 9.43 30.80
CA LYS A 156 38.16 9.83 32.22
C LYS A 156 39.00 8.85 33.04
N TRP A 157 38.75 7.55 32.86
CA TRP A 157 39.50 6.52 33.59
C TRP A 157 40.97 6.49 33.21
N GLU A 158 41.29 6.63 31.93
CA GLU A 158 42.67 6.74 31.45
C GLU A 158 43.38 7.94 32.06
N THR A 159 42.72 9.10 32.11
CA THR A 159 43.27 10.30 32.75
C THR A 159 43.52 10.08 34.25
N THR A 160 42.57 9.46 34.95
CA THR A 160 42.75 9.15 36.37
C THR A 160 43.87 8.14 36.60
N TRP A 161 44.00 7.14 35.73
CA TRP A 161 45.03 6.11 35.80
C TRP A 161 46.42 6.71 35.59
N THR A 162 46.59 7.53 34.55
CA THR A 162 47.83 8.24 34.28
C THR A 162 48.24 9.14 35.45
N ARG A 163 47.27 9.81 36.10
CA ARG A 163 47.55 10.61 37.30
C ARG A 163 48.04 9.74 38.46
N VAL A 164 47.36 8.63 38.75
CA VAL A 164 47.78 7.69 39.81
C VAL A 164 49.18 7.14 39.52
N GLN A 165 49.45 6.75 38.28
CA GLN A 165 50.75 6.25 37.87
C GLN A 165 51.85 7.31 38.02
N SER A 166 51.58 8.55 37.63
CA SER A 166 52.53 9.66 37.78
C SER A 166 52.83 9.96 39.25
N THR A 167 51.80 9.96 40.11
CA THR A 167 51.99 10.13 41.56
C THR A 167 52.81 8.98 42.15
N ALA A 168 52.47 7.72 41.83
CA ALA A 168 53.21 6.55 42.31
C ALA A 168 54.68 6.55 41.85
N ALA A 169 54.96 6.97 40.60
CA ALA A 169 56.32 7.12 40.10
C ALA A 169 57.09 8.20 40.88
N GLY A 170 56.44 9.33 41.21
CA GLY A 170 57.01 10.38 42.04
C GLY A 170 57.31 9.91 43.47
N GLU A 171 56.39 9.20 44.12
CA GLU A 171 56.58 8.62 45.44
C GLU A 171 57.71 7.57 45.45
N THR A 172 57.77 6.72 44.42
CA THR A 172 58.83 5.72 44.26
C THR A 172 60.20 6.39 44.09
N LEU A 173 60.29 7.45 43.29
CA LEU A 173 61.52 8.22 43.12
C LEU A 173 61.97 8.88 44.44
N LEU A 174 61.03 9.51 45.16
CA LEU A 174 61.32 10.16 46.44
C LEU A 174 61.77 9.14 47.49
N LEU A 175 61.13 7.96 47.55
CA LEU A 175 61.56 6.86 48.40
C LEU A 175 63.01 6.45 48.06
N GLY A 176 63.32 6.23 46.78
CA GLY A 176 64.68 5.91 46.35
C GLY A 176 65.72 6.99 46.72
N GLN A 177 65.35 8.27 46.62
CA GLN A 177 66.21 9.39 47.05
C GLN A 177 66.45 9.37 48.57
N ILE A 178 65.42 9.14 49.38
CA ILE A 178 65.54 9.02 50.84
C ILE A 178 66.44 7.84 51.19
N GLN A 179 66.24 6.68 50.55
CA GLN A 179 67.07 5.50 50.77
C GLN A 179 68.54 5.78 50.45
N ALA A 180 68.83 6.40 49.30
CA ALA A 180 70.19 6.75 48.90
C ALA A 180 70.84 7.78 49.84
N ALA A 181 70.11 8.85 50.22
CA ALA A 181 70.61 9.87 51.14
C ALA A 181 70.89 9.29 52.54
N THR A 182 69.97 8.45 53.04
CA THR A 182 70.14 7.75 54.31
C THR A 182 71.37 6.85 54.28
N LEU A 183 71.52 6.05 53.23
CA LEU A 183 72.65 5.16 53.08
C LEU A 183 73.99 5.93 53.07
N ASN A 184 74.04 7.04 52.33
CA ASN A 184 75.21 7.91 52.29
C ASN A 184 75.55 8.49 53.68
N LEU A 185 74.55 8.94 54.43
CA LEU A 185 74.72 9.45 55.79
C LEU A 185 75.17 8.35 56.77
N TYR A 186 74.61 7.14 56.64
CA TYR A 186 75.00 5.99 57.44
C TYR A 186 76.48 5.63 57.23
N HIS A 187 76.93 5.60 55.97
CA HIS A 187 78.34 5.43 55.65
C HIS A 187 79.21 6.56 56.21
N ALA A 188 78.79 7.82 56.10
CA ALA A 188 79.53 8.96 56.66
C ALA A 188 79.66 8.89 58.19
N ALA A 189 78.68 8.30 58.88
CA ALA A 189 78.72 8.03 60.32
C ALA A 189 79.62 6.83 60.71
N GLY A 190 80.29 6.19 59.74
CA GLY A 190 81.15 5.03 59.96
C GLY A 190 80.42 3.69 59.93
N GLY A 191 79.18 3.65 59.43
CA GLY A 191 78.39 2.43 59.29
C GLY A 191 78.97 1.44 58.27
N VAL A 192 78.90 0.15 58.60
CA VAL A 192 79.36 -0.95 57.73
C VAL A 192 78.13 -1.69 57.18
N LEU A 193 78.14 -1.95 55.87
CA LEU A 193 77.10 -2.73 55.20
C LEU A 193 77.38 -4.22 55.28
N GLY A 194 76.36 -4.99 55.71
CA GLY A 194 76.43 -6.45 55.77
C GLY A 194 77.41 -7.01 56.81
N GLY A 195 77.36 -8.33 57.03
CA GLY A 195 78.11 -9.02 58.08
C GLY A 195 77.33 -9.17 59.40
N ALA A 196 77.96 -9.71 60.44
CA ALA A 196 77.30 -10.03 61.72
C ALA A 196 76.87 -8.78 62.53
N GLU A 197 77.54 -7.64 62.32
CA GLU A 197 77.26 -6.38 63.02
C GLU A 197 76.79 -5.23 62.10
N GLY A 198 76.78 -5.45 60.78
CA GLY A 198 76.40 -4.43 59.79
C GLY A 198 74.89 -4.36 59.56
N VAL A 199 74.40 -3.20 59.10
CA VAL A 199 72.99 -3.02 58.71
C VAL A 199 72.80 -3.43 57.24
N GLY A 200 71.63 -3.98 56.91
CA GLY A 200 71.28 -4.36 55.54
C GLY A 200 71.17 -3.14 54.61
N LEU A 201 71.49 -3.33 53.33
CA LEU A 201 71.44 -2.27 52.30
C LEU A 201 70.06 -1.63 52.19
N ASP A 202 69.00 -2.46 52.20
CA ASP A 202 67.61 -2.02 52.03
C ASP A 202 66.91 -1.68 53.37
N ASP A 203 67.59 -1.85 54.50
CA ASP A 203 67.05 -1.59 55.84
C ASP A 203 67.24 -0.13 56.25
N THR A 204 66.55 0.75 55.53
CA THR A 204 66.64 2.21 55.69
C THR A 204 66.26 2.66 57.11
N VAL A 205 65.33 1.97 57.75
CA VAL A 205 64.87 2.30 59.11
C VAL A 205 66.00 2.07 60.11
N ARG A 206 66.65 0.91 60.09
CA ARG A 206 67.79 0.66 60.98
C ARG A 206 69.00 1.55 60.68
N GLN A 207 69.22 1.91 59.42
CA GLN A 207 70.27 2.89 59.07
C GLN A 207 69.99 4.25 59.71
N LEU A 208 68.74 4.75 59.64
CA LEU A 208 68.33 5.99 60.30
C LEU A 208 68.45 5.92 61.82
N GLU A 209 68.10 4.80 62.45
CA GLU A 209 68.27 4.61 63.89
C GLU A 209 69.75 4.74 64.31
N LYS A 210 70.66 4.12 63.55
CA LYS A 210 72.11 4.22 63.81
C LYS A 210 72.64 5.62 63.58
N ILE A 211 72.19 6.31 62.53
CA ILE A 211 72.52 7.73 62.30
C ILE A 211 72.03 8.59 63.47
N HIS A 212 70.80 8.36 63.94
CA HIS A 212 70.22 9.10 65.06
C HIS A 212 71.04 8.92 66.34
N LEU A 213 71.40 7.68 66.69
CA LEU A 213 72.27 7.39 67.85
C LEU A 213 73.62 8.10 67.71
N PHE A 214 74.27 8.00 66.55
CA PHE A 214 75.54 8.68 66.30
C PHE A 214 75.44 10.20 66.51
N ILE A 215 74.39 10.86 65.98
CA ILE A 215 74.18 12.30 66.15
C ILE A 215 73.95 12.63 67.62
N LYS A 216 73.13 11.84 68.33
CA LYS A 216 72.84 12.04 69.75
C LYS A 216 74.11 11.96 70.59
N ASP A 217 74.89 10.90 70.41
CA ASP A 217 76.15 10.68 71.13
C ASP A 217 77.12 11.85 70.89
N ARG A 218 77.29 12.30 69.64
CA ARG A 218 78.14 13.46 69.32
C ARG A 218 77.62 14.75 69.94
N THR A 219 76.31 14.96 69.95
CA THR A 219 75.68 16.15 70.55
C THR A 219 75.88 16.17 72.06
N ASP A 220 75.72 15.03 72.71
CA ASP A 220 75.91 14.88 74.15
C ASP A 220 77.39 15.11 74.53
N ILE A 221 78.34 14.57 73.76
CA ILE A 221 79.79 14.86 73.92
C ILE A 221 80.07 16.37 73.79
N VAL A 222 79.53 17.04 72.78
CA VAL A 222 79.74 18.50 72.59
C VAL A 222 79.15 19.31 73.75
N LYS A 223 77.96 18.93 74.25
CA LYS A 223 77.35 19.59 75.41
C LYS A 223 78.19 19.41 76.68
N GLU A 224 78.72 18.20 76.91
CA GLU A 224 79.63 17.93 78.03
C GLU A 224 80.88 18.82 77.94
N LEU A 225 81.53 18.87 76.76
CA LEU A 225 82.70 19.72 76.52
C LEU A 225 82.41 21.22 76.70
N GLN A 226 81.25 21.70 76.26
CA GLN A 226 80.83 23.09 76.46
C GLN A 226 80.56 23.38 77.94
N SER A 227 79.97 22.44 78.67
CA SER A 227 79.73 22.56 80.11
C SER A 227 81.05 22.61 80.89
N ASP A 228 82.05 21.85 80.46
CA ASP A 228 83.37 21.81 81.10
C ASP A 228 84.22 23.04 80.74
N ALA A 229 84.12 23.53 79.50
CA ALA A 229 84.70 24.82 79.12
C ALA A 229 84.07 25.99 79.89
N ALA A 230 82.75 25.99 80.11
CA ALA A 230 82.05 27.02 80.89
C ALA A 230 82.39 26.96 82.39
N LYS A 231 82.70 25.78 82.95
CA LYS A 231 83.23 25.61 84.31
C LYS A 231 84.68 26.11 84.39
N SER A 232 85.50 25.85 83.37
CA SER A 232 86.89 26.31 83.31
C SER A 232 87.05 27.82 83.08
N ALA A 233 86.04 28.51 82.54
CA ALA A 233 86.03 29.97 82.38
C ALA A 233 85.48 30.74 83.59
N LYS A 234 84.97 30.03 84.61
CA LYS A 234 84.50 30.58 85.89
C LYS A 234 85.50 30.42 87.04
N ASN A 235 86.61 29.73 86.79
CA ASN A 235 87.80 29.66 87.64
C ASN A 235 88.90 30.56 87.06
#